data_AF-A0A7X4BB21-F1
#
_entry.id   AF-A0A7X4BB21-F1
#
_cell.length_a   1.000
_cell.length_b   1.000
_cell.length_c   1.000
_cell.angle_alpha   90.00
_cell.angle_beta   90.00
_cell.angle_gamma   90.00
#
_symmetry.space_group_name_H-M   'P 1'
#
loop_
_entity.id
_entity.type
_entity.pdbx_description
1 polymer ?
#
loop_
_entity_poly.entity_id
_entity_poly.type
_entity_poly.pdbx_seq_one_letter_code
_entity_poly.pdbx_strand_id
1 'polypeptide(L)'
;MDDRFSLTSFKEATLPSSYKAAHRESLTTHILESLEENTKGVFHISNYLGGQYHLTADEVYWENDQLIVQESKNNSKGKLPSENDIKDGLFKLILFANMEQVSIDERANIQFATRLKLTGDLVGSLFLPCETDDIFGFCAENRLSQVHQRRIFLLNQEARENNKLQIWITGRHG
;
A
#
# COMPACT_ATOMS: atom_id res chain seq x y z
N MET A 1 -16.01 30.74 -25.25
CA MET A 1 -14.98 29.70 -25.07
C MET A 1 -15.56 28.72 -24.09
N ASP A 2 -16.00 27.59 -24.62
CA ASP A 2 -16.76 26.59 -23.89
C ASP A 2 -15.74 25.56 -23.37
N ASP A 3 -15.26 25.77 -22.15
CA ASP A 3 -14.27 24.94 -21.46
C ASP A 3 -14.92 23.64 -20.98
N ARG A 4 -15.49 22.88 -21.91
CA ARG A 4 -16.06 21.57 -21.64
C ARG A 4 -14.91 20.62 -21.38
N PHE A 5 -14.63 20.41 -20.10
CA PHE A 5 -13.81 19.32 -19.60
C PHE A 5 -14.28 18.01 -20.24
N SER A 6 -13.54 17.56 -21.26
CA SER A 6 -13.81 16.31 -21.95
C SER A 6 -13.03 15.20 -21.25
N LEU A 7 -13.71 14.13 -20.88
CA LEU A 7 -13.09 12.93 -20.29
C LEU A 7 -11.95 12.41 -21.17
N THR A 8 -12.08 12.53 -22.49
CA THR A 8 -11.04 12.18 -23.46
C THR A 8 -9.81 13.08 -23.32
N SER A 9 -10.01 14.40 -23.22
CA SER A 9 -8.92 15.37 -23.06
C SER A 9 -8.19 15.21 -21.72
N PHE A 10 -8.92 14.91 -20.65
CA PHE A 10 -8.33 14.62 -19.34
C PHE A 10 -7.52 13.31 -19.35
N LYS A 11 -8.06 12.26 -19.99
CA LYS A 11 -7.38 10.97 -20.18
C LYS A 11 -6.07 11.14 -20.94
N GLU A 12 -6.09 11.82 -22.08
CA GLU A 12 -4.90 12.05 -22.91
C GLU A 12 -3.82 12.88 -22.20
N ALA A 13 -4.22 13.84 -21.35
CA ALA A 13 -3.27 14.66 -20.60
C ALA A 13 -2.64 13.93 -19.39
N THR A 14 -3.36 13.02 -18.74
CA THR A 14 -2.91 12.36 -17.50
C THR A 14 -2.14 11.06 -17.75
N LEU A 15 -2.44 10.35 -18.83
CA LEU A 15 -1.84 9.06 -19.21
C LEU A 15 -0.29 9.11 -19.33
N PRO A 16 0.30 9.98 -20.17
CA PRO A 16 1.76 9.99 -20.37
C PRO A 16 2.51 10.39 -19.10
N SER A 17 1.90 11.27 -18.29
CA SER A 17 2.48 11.77 -17.03
C SER A 17 2.49 10.68 -15.96
N SER A 18 1.39 9.93 -15.83
CA SER A 18 1.26 8.80 -14.91
C SER A 18 2.20 7.66 -15.31
N TYR A 19 2.24 7.32 -16.61
CA TYR A 19 3.18 6.32 -17.15
C TYR A 19 4.64 6.69 -16.89
N LYS A 20 5.05 7.93 -17.19
CA LYS A 20 6.42 8.40 -16.92
C LYS A 20 6.73 8.43 -15.43
N ALA A 21 5.77 8.75 -14.56
CA ALA A 21 5.98 8.73 -13.11
C ALA A 21 6.20 7.31 -12.59
N ALA A 22 5.32 6.37 -12.95
CA ALA A 22 5.46 4.95 -12.60
C ALA A 22 6.74 4.34 -13.19
N HIS A 23 7.07 4.64 -14.44
CA HIS A 23 8.29 4.14 -15.08
C HIS A 23 9.56 4.72 -14.46
N ARG A 24 9.56 5.96 -13.95
CA ARG A 24 10.70 6.50 -13.18
C ARG A 24 10.90 5.79 -11.84
N GLU A 25 9.83 5.37 -11.17
CA GLU A 25 9.93 4.57 -9.94
C GLU A 25 10.28 3.09 -10.22
N SER A 26 9.86 2.59 -11.39
CA SER A 26 10.03 1.21 -11.88
C SER A 26 11.27 0.99 -12.75
N LEU A 27 12.13 1.99 -12.97
CA LEU A 27 13.40 1.86 -13.72
C LEU A 27 14.41 0.88 -13.07
N THR A 28 13.98 0.16 -12.03
CA THR A 28 14.52 -1.13 -11.60
C THR A 28 13.43 -2.20 -11.78
N THR A 29 13.54 -2.93 -12.90
CA THR A 29 12.91 -4.25 -13.18
C THR A 29 11.51 -4.26 -13.82
N HIS A 30 11.46 -4.86 -15.02
CA HIS A 30 10.25 -5.30 -15.72
C HIS A 30 9.65 -6.51 -15.00
N ILE A 31 8.33 -6.55 -14.80
CA ILE A 31 7.64 -7.76 -14.36
C ILE A 31 6.64 -8.14 -15.44
N LEU A 32 7.15 -8.87 -16.42
CA LEU A 32 6.40 -9.89 -17.12
C LEU A 32 7.14 -11.19 -16.79
N GLU A 33 6.42 -12.13 -16.19
CA GLU A 33 6.86 -13.48 -15.82
C GLU A 33 7.79 -13.60 -14.59
N SER A 34 7.33 -14.39 -13.62
CA SER A 34 7.95 -14.74 -12.33
C SER A 34 7.93 -13.63 -11.26
N LEU A 35 6.84 -13.57 -10.49
CA LEU A 35 6.88 -12.95 -9.17
C LEU A 35 7.75 -13.84 -8.26
N GLU A 36 9.08 -13.70 -8.36
CA GLU A 36 9.97 -14.06 -7.27
C GLU A 36 9.58 -13.24 -6.02
N GLU A 37 9.88 -13.74 -4.83
CA GLU A 37 9.53 -13.07 -3.57
C GLU A 37 10.12 -11.64 -3.53
N ASN A 38 9.28 -10.65 -3.20
CA ASN A 38 9.64 -9.22 -3.01
C ASN A 38 10.04 -8.45 -4.28
N THR A 39 9.17 -8.40 -5.29
CA THR A 39 9.38 -7.57 -6.49
C THR A 39 8.56 -6.27 -6.45
N LYS A 40 9.11 -5.17 -6.99
CA LYS A 40 8.37 -3.90 -7.16
C LYS A 40 7.29 -4.04 -8.21
N GLY A 41 6.02 -4.00 -7.80
CA GLY A 41 4.90 -4.22 -8.71
C GLY A 41 4.51 -2.97 -9.49
N VAL A 42 4.34 -3.09 -10.81
CA VAL A 42 3.71 -2.06 -11.65
C VAL A 42 2.29 -2.47 -11.98
N PHE A 43 1.33 -1.63 -11.61
CA PHE A 43 -0.10 -1.83 -11.86
C PHE A 43 -0.56 -0.96 -13.02
N HIS A 44 -1.29 -1.61 -13.93
CA HIS A 44 -2.05 -0.96 -14.99
C HIS A 44 -3.51 -0.93 -14.57
N ILE A 45 -4.01 0.24 -14.16
CA ILE A 45 -5.37 0.39 -13.64
C ILE A 45 -6.23 1.06 -14.70
N SER A 46 -7.35 0.44 -15.03
CA SER A 46 -8.39 1.04 -15.87
C SER A 46 -9.69 1.22 -15.08
N ASN A 47 -10.40 2.32 -15.32
CA ASN A 47 -11.75 2.52 -14.75
C ASN A 47 -12.84 2.49 -15.84
N TYR A 48 -14.10 2.42 -15.40
CA TYR A 48 -15.27 2.34 -16.28
C TYR A 48 -15.51 3.61 -17.13
N LEU A 49 -14.89 4.74 -16.76
CA LEU A 49 -14.93 6.00 -17.53
C LEU A 49 -13.86 6.03 -18.64
N GLY A 50 -13.10 4.94 -18.80
CA GLY A 50 -12.02 4.82 -19.78
C GLY A 50 -10.70 5.44 -19.33
N GLY A 51 -10.59 5.92 -18.09
CA GLY A 51 -9.33 6.38 -17.50
C GLY A 51 -8.33 5.22 -17.35
N GLN A 52 -7.06 5.51 -17.56
CA GLN A 52 -5.96 4.56 -17.47
C GLN A 52 -4.82 5.17 -16.67
N TYR A 53 -4.36 4.45 -15.64
CA TYR A 53 -3.37 4.89 -14.68
C TYR A 53 -2.28 3.83 -14.54
N HIS A 54 -1.07 4.31 -14.29
CA HIS A 54 0.06 3.45 -13.94
C HIS A 54 0.46 3.79 -12.52
N LEU A 55 0.39 2.82 -11.62
CA LEU A 55 0.80 2.96 -10.23
C LEU A 55 1.85 1.90 -9.92
N THR A 56 2.74 2.24 -9.01
CA THR A 56 3.78 1.35 -8.49
C THR A 56 3.46 1.04 -7.03
N ALA A 57 3.66 -0.23 -6.66
CA ALA A 57 3.74 -0.66 -5.28
C ALA A 57 5.20 -0.98 -4.93
N ASP A 58 5.60 -0.70 -3.70
CA ASP A 58 6.95 -1.05 -3.23
C ASP A 58 7.22 -2.55 -3.37
N GLU A 59 6.27 -3.39 -2.97
CA GLU A 59 6.40 -4.85 -3.03
C GLU A 59 5.07 -5.51 -3.45
N VAL A 60 5.16 -6.53 -4.29
CA VAL A 60 4.05 -7.41 -4.62
C VAL A 60 4.51 -8.86 -4.54
N TYR A 61 3.81 -9.67 -3.75
CA TYR A 61 4.17 -11.07 -3.51
C TYR A 61 2.95 -11.90 -3.13
N TRP A 62 3.09 -13.21 -3.22
CA TRP A 62 2.06 -14.15 -2.77
C TRP A 62 2.28 -14.52 -1.31
N GLU A 63 1.22 -14.51 -0.52
CA GLU A 63 1.21 -14.99 0.85
C GLU A 63 -0.08 -15.80 1.06
N ASN A 64 0.05 -17.09 1.41
CA ASN A 64 -1.10 -17.98 1.65
C ASN A 64 -2.15 -17.96 0.52
N ASP A 65 -1.72 -18.07 -0.74
CA ASP A 65 -2.57 -18.00 -1.95
C ASP A 65 -3.32 -16.67 -2.17
N GLN A 66 -2.99 -15.62 -1.42
CA GLN A 66 -3.48 -14.26 -1.62
C GLN A 66 -2.34 -13.37 -2.12
N LEU A 67 -2.63 -12.53 -3.12
CA LEU A 67 -1.67 -11.53 -3.60
C LEU A 67 -1.62 -10.37 -2.61
N ILE A 68 -0.44 -10.00 -2.13
CA ILE A 68 -0.22 -8.85 -1.25
C ILE A 68 0.36 -7.71 -2.08
N VAL A 69 -0.29 -6.55 -2.05
CA VAL A 69 0.19 -5.29 -2.62
C VAL A 69 0.63 -4.40 -1.48
N GLN A 70 1.94 -4.18 -1.33
CA GLN A 70 2.52 -3.57 -0.14
C GLN A 70 3.19 -2.22 -0.43
N GLU A 71 2.94 -1.26 0.45
CA GLU A 71 3.74 -0.02 0.58
C GLU A 71 4.50 -0.05 1.91
N SER A 72 5.75 0.38 1.88
CA SER A 72 6.69 0.27 3.00
C SER A 72 7.18 1.66 3.44
N LYS A 73 6.91 2.03 4.70
CA LYS A 73 7.42 3.27 5.31
C LYS A 73 8.32 2.93 6.48
N ASN A 74 9.46 3.62 6.59
CA ASN A 74 10.47 3.35 7.60
C ASN A 74 10.84 4.61 8.39
N ASN A 75 11.08 4.46 9.68
CA ASN A 75 11.81 5.43 10.49
C ASN A 75 13.15 4.86 10.97
N SER A 76 14.23 5.23 10.29
CA SER A 76 15.58 4.78 10.60
C SER A 76 16.14 5.31 11.94
N LYS A 77 15.51 6.33 12.54
CA LYS A 77 15.98 6.97 13.78
C LYS A 77 14.93 6.98 14.90
N GLY A 78 13.75 6.41 14.67
CA GLY A 78 12.63 6.49 15.59
C GLY A 78 11.74 5.24 15.57
N LYS A 79 10.69 5.27 16.38
CA LYS A 79 9.79 4.13 16.61
C LYS A 79 8.82 3.89 15.45
N LEU A 80 8.21 4.94 14.91
CA LEU A 80 7.25 4.86 13.81
C LEU A 80 7.56 5.92 12.74
N PRO A 81 7.22 5.67 11.46
CA PRO A 81 7.26 6.68 10.40
C PRO A 81 6.45 7.94 10.72
N SER A 82 6.73 9.03 10.01
CA SER A 82 6.01 10.28 10.25
C SER A 82 4.53 10.14 9.87
N GLU A 83 3.69 11.05 10.38
CA GLU A 83 2.26 11.03 10.02
C GLU A 83 2.06 11.22 8.52
N ASN A 84 2.87 12.08 7.90
CA ASN A 84 2.80 12.34 6.47
C ASN A 84 3.21 11.11 5.66
N ASP A 85 4.26 10.39 6.08
CA ASP A 85 4.67 9.15 5.40
C ASP A 85 3.58 8.08 5.49
N ILE A 86 2.94 7.94 6.65
CA ILE A 86 1.85 6.99 6.86
C ILE A 86 0.64 7.35 5.99
N LYS A 87 0.25 8.63 5.97
CA LYS A 87 -0.85 9.12 5.13
C LYS A 87 -0.58 8.91 3.65
N ASP A 88 0.66 9.16 3.21
CA ASP A 88 1.08 8.92 1.83
C ASP A 88 0.95 7.44 1.43
N GLY A 89 1.45 6.53 2.28
CA GLY A 89 1.29 5.09 2.06
C GLY A 89 -0.18 4.66 2.01
N LEU A 90 -0.98 5.07 2.99
CA LEU A 90 -2.41 4.77 3.01
C LEU A 90 -3.15 5.29 1.77
N PHE A 91 -2.83 6.51 1.32
CA PHE A 91 -3.48 7.11 0.15
C PHE A 91 -3.29 6.25 -1.11
N LYS A 92 -2.09 5.74 -1.36
CA LYS A 92 -1.84 4.81 -2.47
C LYS A 92 -2.60 3.49 -2.29
N LEU A 93 -2.56 2.91 -1.08
CA LEU A 93 -3.23 1.64 -0.81
C LEU A 93 -4.76 1.71 -0.93
N ILE A 94 -5.37 2.88 -0.71
CA ILE A 94 -6.80 3.09 -0.96
C ILE A 94 -7.12 2.89 -2.45
N LEU A 95 -6.26 3.36 -3.36
CA LEU A 95 -6.46 3.17 -4.80
C LEU A 95 -6.41 1.68 -5.16
N PHE A 96 -5.45 0.95 -4.60
CA PHE A 96 -5.33 -0.49 -4.83
C PHE A 96 -6.49 -1.28 -4.20
N ALA A 97 -6.89 -0.97 -2.97
CA ALA A 97 -7.97 -1.67 -2.27
C ALA A 97 -9.31 -1.54 -3.01
N ASN A 98 -9.54 -0.40 -3.67
CA ASN A 98 -10.75 -0.17 -4.46
C ASN A 98 -10.75 -0.88 -5.83
N MET A 99 -9.71 -1.62 -6.20
CA MET A 99 -9.74 -2.44 -7.41
C MET A 99 -10.74 -3.59 -7.24
N GLU A 100 -11.73 -3.68 -8.14
CA GLU A 100 -12.72 -4.75 -8.15
C GLU A 100 -12.13 -6.08 -8.64
N GLN A 101 -11.25 -6.02 -9.64
CA GLN A 101 -10.63 -7.18 -10.26
C GLN A 101 -9.15 -6.94 -10.44
N VAL A 102 -8.35 -7.96 -10.12
CA VAL A 102 -6.93 -8.01 -10.39
C VAL A 102 -6.66 -9.23 -11.25
N SER A 103 -5.84 -9.04 -12.29
CA SER A 103 -5.40 -10.10 -13.18
C SER A 103 -3.88 -10.09 -13.29
N ILE A 104 -3.28 -11.28 -13.32
CA ILE A 104 -1.87 -11.49 -13.64
C ILE A 104 -1.84 -12.47 -14.80
N ASP A 105 -1.23 -12.06 -15.91
CA ASP A 105 -1.21 -12.80 -17.17
C ASP A 105 -2.62 -13.26 -17.59
N GLU A 106 -2.85 -14.56 -17.75
CA GLU A 106 -4.15 -15.13 -18.10
C GLU A 106 -5.07 -15.38 -16.90
N ARG A 107 -4.56 -15.24 -15.66
CA ARG A 107 -5.33 -15.49 -14.44
C ARG A 107 -6.09 -14.25 -14.03
N ALA A 108 -7.41 -14.27 -14.22
CA ALA A 108 -8.33 -13.22 -13.76
C ALA A 108 -8.85 -13.46 -12.34
N ASN A 109 -9.40 -12.40 -11.73
CA ASN A 109 -10.08 -12.42 -10.42
C ASN A 109 -9.20 -12.95 -9.28
N ILE A 110 -7.96 -12.49 -9.24
CA ILE A 110 -7.00 -12.83 -8.19
C ILE A 110 -7.49 -12.21 -6.87
N GLN A 111 -7.56 -13.05 -5.83
CA GLN A 111 -7.79 -12.58 -4.46
C GLN A 111 -6.54 -11.82 -4.00
N PHE A 112 -6.74 -10.63 -3.47
CA PHE A 112 -5.65 -9.78 -3.03
C PHE A 112 -5.99 -8.99 -1.77
N ALA A 113 -4.95 -8.54 -1.08
CA ALA A 113 -5.02 -7.58 0.02
C ALA A 113 -3.97 -6.49 -0.22
N THR A 114 -4.20 -5.33 0.40
CA THR A 114 -3.23 -4.25 0.46
C THR A 114 -2.59 -4.23 1.84
N ARG A 115 -1.29 -3.91 1.91
CA ARG A 115 -0.55 -3.91 3.17
C ARG A 115 0.26 -2.65 3.33
N LEU A 116 0.09 -1.96 4.45
CA LEU A 116 1.02 -0.92 4.88
C LEU A 116 2.04 -1.52 5.84
N LYS A 117 3.29 -1.67 5.41
CA LYS A 117 4.39 -2.08 6.28
C LYS A 117 5.05 -0.86 6.91
N LEU A 118 5.00 -0.76 8.23
CA LEU A 118 5.63 0.29 9.02
C LEU A 118 6.82 -0.29 9.78
N THR A 119 8.02 0.18 9.47
CA THR A 119 9.26 -0.24 10.12
C THR A 119 9.88 0.85 10.96
N GLY A 120 10.53 0.45 12.05
CA GLY A 120 11.21 1.38 12.95
C GLY A 120 12.08 0.68 13.97
N ASP A 121 12.53 1.43 14.97
CA ASP A 121 13.25 0.91 16.14
C ASP A 121 12.27 0.17 17.08
N LEU A 122 11.81 -1.01 16.66
CA LEU A 122 10.80 -1.80 17.38
C LEU A 122 11.31 -3.23 17.61
N VAL A 123 10.84 -3.83 18.69
CA VAL A 123 11.00 -5.25 19.02
C VAL A 123 9.67 -5.94 18.71
N GLY A 124 9.77 -7.09 18.04
CA GLY A 124 8.61 -7.88 17.61
C GLY A 124 7.85 -7.25 16.45
N SER A 125 6.63 -7.73 16.27
CA SER A 125 5.72 -7.28 15.21
C SER A 125 4.27 -7.28 15.69
N LEU A 126 3.47 -6.39 15.12
CA LEU A 126 2.04 -6.27 15.34
C LEU A 126 1.34 -6.21 13.98
N PHE A 127 0.40 -7.13 13.74
CA PHE A 127 -0.48 -7.09 12.58
C PHE A 127 -1.82 -6.49 12.98
N LEU A 128 -2.33 -5.57 12.15
CA LEU A 128 -3.66 -4.98 12.29
C LEU A 128 -4.54 -5.43 11.10
N PRO A 129 -5.84 -5.65 11.33
CA PRO A 129 -6.54 -5.40 12.59
C PRO A 129 -6.27 -6.45 13.67
N CYS A 130 -6.20 -6.03 14.94
CA CYS A 130 -6.06 -6.91 16.10
C CYS A 130 -6.77 -6.37 17.34
N GLU A 131 -6.76 -7.15 18.42
CA GLU A 131 -7.40 -6.79 19.68
C GLU A 131 -6.63 -5.67 20.41
N THR A 132 -7.39 -4.89 21.17
CA THR A 132 -6.86 -3.72 21.88
C THR A 132 -5.77 -4.09 22.89
N ASP A 133 -5.87 -5.26 23.52
CA ASP A 133 -4.88 -5.75 24.47
C ASP A 133 -3.54 -6.06 23.79
N ASP A 134 -3.55 -6.56 22.55
CA ASP A 134 -2.34 -6.80 21.76
C ASP A 134 -1.64 -5.47 21.43
N ILE A 135 -2.42 -4.44 21.09
CA ILE A 135 -1.90 -3.08 20.86
C ILE A 135 -1.24 -2.56 22.13
N PHE A 136 -1.90 -2.68 23.29
CA PHE A 136 -1.33 -2.22 24.56
C PHE A 136 -0.05 -2.97 24.93
N GLY A 137 -0.03 -4.30 24.77
CA GLY A 137 1.14 -5.13 25.00
C GLY A 137 2.33 -4.69 24.14
N PHE A 138 2.11 -4.56 22.82
CA PHE A 138 3.12 -4.11 21.88
C PHE A 138 3.63 -2.70 22.20
N CYS A 139 2.74 -1.77 22.57
CA CYS A 139 3.09 -0.41 22.92
C CYS A 139 3.91 -0.33 24.21
N ALA A 140 3.58 -1.15 25.21
CA ALA A 140 4.30 -1.22 26.48
C ALA A 140 5.72 -1.78 26.28
N GLU A 141 5.85 -2.87 25.53
CA GLU A 141 7.14 -3.49 25.21
C GLU A 141 8.07 -2.51 24.49
N ASN A 142 7.54 -1.76 23.52
CA ASN A 142 8.29 -0.81 22.72
C ASN A 142 8.42 0.59 23.33
N ARG A 143 7.88 0.81 24.53
CA ARG A 143 7.85 2.10 25.25
C ARG A 143 7.30 3.23 24.36
N LEU A 144 6.21 2.95 23.64
CA LEU A 144 5.60 3.89 22.71
C LEU A 144 4.87 5.02 23.44
N SER A 145 5.08 6.25 22.98
CA SER A 145 4.41 7.44 23.52
C SER A 145 2.90 7.39 23.30
N GLN A 146 2.16 8.21 24.04
CA GLN A 146 0.71 8.37 23.86
C GLN A 146 0.32 8.76 22.42
N VAL A 147 1.18 9.54 21.74
CA VAL A 147 0.98 9.91 20.34
C VAL A 147 1.10 8.70 19.42
N HIS A 148 2.10 7.84 19.63
CA HIS A 148 2.24 6.60 18.88
C HIS A 148 1.07 5.65 19.12
N GLN A 149 0.67 5.47 20.40
CA GLN A 149 -0.46 4.62 20.77
C GLN A 149 -1.74 5.06 20.06
N ARG A 150 -2.09 6.35 20.16
CA ARG A 150 -3.25 6.92 19.47
C ARG A 150 -3.20 6.66 17.96
N ARG A 151 -2.03 6.78 17.34
CA ARG A 151 -1.87 6.51 15.91
C ARG A 151 -2.11 5.03 15.58
N ILE A 152 -1.57 4.10 16.36
CA ILE A 152 -1.78 2.65 16.16
C ILE A 152 -3.27 2.31 16.32
N PHE A 153 -3.97 2.90 17.29
CA PHE A 153 -5.42 2.73 17.42
C PHE A 153 -6.20 3.22 16.20
N LEU A 154 -5.85 4.39 15.66
CA LEU A 154 -6.48 4.91 14.44
C LEU A 154 -6.22 3.99 13.24
N LEU A 155 -4.98 3.51 13.09
CA LEU A 155 -4.61 2.54 12.06
C LEU A 155 -5.37 1.23 12.21
N ASN A 156 -5.57 0.75 13.45
CA ASN A 156 -6.34 -0.45 13.72
C ASN A 156 -7.81 -0.30 13.33
N GLN A 157 -8.41 0.87 13.59
CA GLN A 157 -9.77 1.15 13.15
C GLN A 157 -9.88 1.19 11.63
N GLU A 158 -8.96 1.88 10.95
CA GLU A 158 -8.93 1.93 9.48
C GLU A 158 -8.85 0.52 8.87
N ALA A 159 -7.98 -0.34 9.41
CA ALA A 159 -7.86 -1.73 8.97
C ALA A 159 -9.08 -2.60 9.31
N ARG A 160 -9.88 -2.24 10.32
CA ARG A 160 -11.17 -2.90 10.62
C ARG A 160 -12.27 -2.47 9.66
N GLU A 161 -12.28 -1.20 9.25
CA GLU A 161 -13.28 -0.63 8.34
C GLU A 161 -13.00 -0.99 6.88
N ASN A 162 -11.73 -1.16 6.51
CA ASN A 162 -11.31 -1.55 5.16
C ASN A 162 -10.84 -3.01 5.11
N ASN A 163 -11.72 -3.90 4.67
CA ASN A 163 -11.52 -5.35 4.69
C ASN A 163 -10.34 -5.87 3.85
N LYS A 164 -9.82 -5.08 2.91
CA LYS A 164 -8.63 -5.44 2.12
C LYS A 164 -7.35 -4.84 2.70
N LEU A 165 -7.44 -3.89 3.63
CA LEU A 165 -6.29 -3.22 4.20
C LEU A 165 -5.77 -3.99 5.43
N GLN A 166 -4.51 -4.33 5.38
CA GLN A 166 -3.73 -4.85 6.49
C GLN A 166 -2.63 -3.85 6.84
N ILE A 167 -2.25 -3.81 8.11
CA ILE A 167 -1.12 -2.97 8.55
C ILE A 167 -0.17 -3.83 9.35
N TRP A 168 1.09 -3.83 8.95
CA TRP A 168 2.13 -4.60 9.61
C TRP A 168 3.16 -3.66 10.20
N ILE A 169 3.23 -3.62 11.53
CA ILE A 169 4.17 -2.80 12.27
C ILE A 169 5.26 -3.71 12.80
N THR A 170 6.52 -3.48 12.43
CA THR A 170 7.61 -4.39 12.79
C THR A 170 8.95 -3.69 12.97
N GLY A 171 9.89 -4.37 13.64
CA GLY A 171 11.28 -3.94 13.72
C GLY A 171 11.97 -3.94 12.35
N ARG A 172 13.12 -3.26 12.22
CA ARG A 172 13.85 -3.17 10.93
C ARG A 172 14.29 -4.51 10.32
N HIS A 173 14.33 -5.57 11.11
CA HIS A 173 14.75 -6.90 10.68
C HIS A 173 13.59 -7.90 10.67
N GLY A 174 12.35 -7.41 10.78
CA GLY A 174 11.14 -8.23 10.77
C GLY A 174 10.37 -8.15 9.47
#